data_AF-A0A3D2SBS5-F1
#
_entry.id   AF-A0A3D2SBS5-F1
#
_cell.length_a   1.000
_cell.length_b   1.000
_cell.length_c   1.000
_cell.angle_alpha   90.00
_cell.angle_beta   90.00
_cell.angle_gamma   90.00
#
_symmetry.space_group_name_H-M   'P 1'
#
loop_
_entity.id
_entity.type
_entity.pdbx_description
1 polymer ?
#
loop_
_entity_poly.entity_id
_entity_poly.type
_entity_poly.pdbx_seq_one_letter_code
_entity_poly.pdbx_strand_id
1 'polypeptide(L)' 'AQQRANRALLRTVMKHAGFRPLPTEWWHFNFCSRQVAKQKYKLIK' A
#
# COMPACT_ATOMS: atom_id res chain seq x y z
N ALA A 1 15.14 -8.90 15.49
CA ALA A 1 14.24 -9.85 14.79
C ALA A 1 12.84 -9.29 14.56
N GLN A 2 12.23 -8.68 15.59
CA GLN A 2 10.84 -8.19 15.57
C GLN A 2 10.48 -7.28 14.38
N GLN A 3 11.32 -6.28 14.08
CA GLN A 3 11.01 -5.32 13.00
C GLN A 3 10.89 -6.00 11.63
N ARG A 4 11.69 -7.02 11.34
CA ARG A 4 11.61 -7.77 10.07
C ARG A 4 10.31 -8.57 9.99
N ALA A 5 9.92 -9.22 11.08
CA ALA A 5 8.66 -9.95 11.19
C ALA A 5 7.46 -9.01 11.01
N ASN A 6 7.47 -7.84 11.66
CA ASN A 6 6.41 -6.84 11.52
C ASN A 6 6.29 -6.33 10.08
N ARG A 7 7.42 -6.07 9.39
CA ARG A 7 7.40 -5.68 7.98
C ARG A 7 6.87 -6.79 7.06
N ALA A 8 7.19 -8.05 7.35
CA ALA A 8 6.65 -9.19 6.60
C ALA A 8 5.14 -9.31 6.80
N LEU A 9 4.67 -9.22 8.05
CA LEU A 9 3.24 -9.24 8.38
C LEU A 9 2.49 -8.11 7.66
N LEU A 10 2.98 -6.87 7.74
CA LEU A 10 2.38 -5.72 7.07
C LEU A 10 2.25 -5.98 5.55
N ARG A 11 3.32 -6.46 4.91
CA ARG A 11 3.30 -6.77 3.48
C ARG A 11 2.27 -7.83 3.13
N THR A 12 2.14 -8.88 3.94
CA THR A 12 1.17 -9.95 3.72
C THR A 12 -0.26 -9.44 3.83
N VAL A 13 -0.58 -8.72 4.91
CA VAL A 13 -1.92 -8.16 5.15
C VAL A 13 -2.32 -7.18 4.06
N MET A 14 -1.42 -6.27 3.69
CA MET A 14 -1.72 -5.26 2.66
C MET A 14 -1.91 -5.88 1.27
N LYS A 15 -1.09 -6.88 0.90
CA LYS A 15 -1.29 -7.62 -0.35
C LYS A 15 -2.64 -8.34 -0.39
N HIS A 16 -3.00 -9.00 0.71
CA HIS A 16 -4.29 -9.68 0.83
C HIS A 16 -5.48 -8.71 0.70
N ALA A 17 -5.34 -7.50 1.23
CA ALA A 17 -6.32 -6.42 1.09
C ALA A 17 -6.32 -5.75 -0.31
N GLY A 18 -5.52 -6.23 -1.26
CA GLY A 18 -5.47 -5.71 -2.64
C GLY A 18 -4.53 -4.54 -2.87
N PHE A 19 -3.73 -4.16 -1.86
CA PHE A 19 -2.75 -3.09 -2.02
C PHE A 19 -1.44 -3.58 -2.65
N ARG A 20 -0.76 -2.67 -3.35
CA ARG A 20 0.51 -2.90 -4.02
C ARG A 20 1.64 -2.19 -3.27
N PRO A 21 2.66 -2.91 -2.75
CA PRO A 21 3.77 -2.30 -2.03
C PRO A 21 4.68 -1.51 -2.96
N LEU A 22 5.27 -0.43 -2.46
CA LEU A 22 6.36 0.28 -3.15
C LEU A 22 7.72 -0.35 -2.77
N PRO A 23 8.63 -0.64 -3.73
CA PRO A 23 9.91 -1.27 -3.41
C PRO A 23 10.88 -0.38 -2.62
N THR A 24 10.81 0.94 -2.81
CA THR A 24 11.72 1.93 -2.20
C THR A 24 11.34 2.30 -0.77
N GLU A 25 10.07 2.16 -0.41
CA GLU A 25 9.52 2.57 0.89
C GLU A 25 8.68 1.44 1.49
N TRP A 26 9.18 0.79 2.55
CA TRP A 26 8.55 -0.40 3.11
C TRP A 26 7.16 -0.15 3.73
N TRP A 27 6.84 1.11 4.05
CA TRP A 27 5.55 1.55 4.59
C TRP A 27 4.56 1.99 3.51
N HIS A 28 4.99 2.17 2.26
CA HIS A 28 4.13 2.73 1.21
C HIS A 28 3.38 1.64 0.46
N PHE A 29 2.06 1.79 0.36
CA PHE A 29 1.17 0.87 -0.35
C PHE A 29 0.14 1.64 -1.19
N ASN A 30 0.05 1.32 -2.48
CA ASN A 30 -0.94 1.90 -3.39
C ASN A 30 -2.11 0.94 -3.56
N PHE A 31 -3.34 1.40 -3.30
CA PHE A 31 -4.54 0.61 -3.58
C PHE A 31 -4.84 0.51 -5.08
N CYS A 32 -4.69 1.63 -5.80
CA CYS A 32 -4.84 1.70 -7.24
C CYS A 32 -3.83 2.70 -7.83
N SER A 33 -3.73 2.75 -9.16
CA SER A 33 -2.87 3.74 -9.81
C SER A 33 -3.40 5.15 -9.57
N ARG A 34 -2.51 6.15 -9.62
CA ARG A 34 -2.88 7.56 -9.47
C ARG A 34 -3.96 7.98 -10.49
N GLN A 35 -3.88 7.45 -11.71
CA GLN A 35 -4.87 7.71 -12.76
C GLN A 35 -6.26 7.17 -12.38
N VAL A 36 -6.32 5.92 -11.89
CA VAL A 36 -7.58 5.31 -11.41
C VAL A 36 -8.13 6.08 -10.22
N ALA A 37 -7.27 6.48 -9.27
CA ALA A 37 -7.69 7.24 -8.12
C ALA A 37 -8.33 8.58 -8.51
N LYS A 38 -7.72 9.31 -9.46
CA LYS A 38 -8.23 10.58 -9.98
C LYS A 38 -9.60 10.44 -10.66
N GLN A 39 -9.86 9.31 -11.31
CA GLN A 39 -11.14 9.03 -11.97
C GLN A 39 -12.23 8.61 -10.97
N LYS A 40 -11.88 7.84 -9.94
CA LYS A 40 -12.84 7.22 -9.02
C LYS A 40 -13.15 8.04 -7.77
N TYR A 41 -12.24 8.89 -7.32
CA TYR A 41 -12.37 9.60 -6.06
C TYR A 41 -12.30 11.12 -6.25
N LYS A 42 -13.11 11.84 -5.48
CA LYS A 42 -13.04 13.30 -5.41
C LYS A 42 -11.87 13.71 -4.52
N LEU A 43 -11.17 14.76 -4.91
CA LEU A 43 -10.15 15.38 -4.07
C LEU A 43 -10.82 16.05 -2.86
N ILE A 44 -10.36 15.69 -1.65
CA ILE A 44 -10.71 16.41 -0.43
C ILE A 44 -9.79 17.63 -0.36
N LYS A 45 -10.36 18.81 -0.17
CA LYS A 45 -9.65 20.07 0.03
C LYS A 45 -9.53 20.38 1.50
#